data_AF-A0A818BB38-F1
#
_entry.id   AF-A0A818BB38-F1
#
_cell.length_a   1.000
_cell.length_b   1.000
_cell.length_c   1.000
_cell.angle_alpha   90.00
_cell.angle_beta   90.00
_cell.angle_gamma   90.00
#
_symmetry.space_group_name_H-M   'P 1'
#
loop_
_entity.id
_entity.type
_entity.pdbx_description
1 polymer ?
#
loop_
_entity_poly.entity_id
_entity_poly.type
_entity_poly.pdbx_seq_one_letter_code
_entity_poly.pdbx_strand_id
1 'polypeptide(L)'
;MFFISLLKLIYLGERFLEEQNRLPLKLRFKHSSVQHFFISLLSKVQLVFEKNRDCLLLSQHDRTILLESTVEYTATIGGMFLLCQARLLDDLSFVKSAEMIFQPSAIVCIKRVIDRFDSDVTFIKLILAILAFSTISYTVYRKNTQSNLTNIKAILSIQDMYTDLAWRYLLYKYGHHQAVIRFSNLLRCLFSVSEAIVEAHEAQQFTDIIDYVVEQTEEALFD
;
A
#
# COMPACT_ATOMS: atom_id res chain seq x y z
N MET A 1 -18.57 1.52 -1.77
CA MET A 1 -18.29 2.90 -1.35
C MET A 1 -17.03 2.90 -0.49
N PHE A 2 -15.89 3.24 -1.09
CA PHE A 2 -14.52 3.06 -0.55
C PHE A 2 -14.08 4.09 0.50
N PHE A 3 -15.01 4.93 0.98
CA PHE A 3 -14.65 6.21 1.60
C PHE A 3 -14.01 6.11 3.00
N ILE A 4 -14.12 4.96 3.67
CA ILE A 4 -13.84 4.83 5.11
C ILE A 4 -12.41 4.34 5.44
N SER A 5 -11.65 3.74 4.51
CA SER A 5 -10.36 3.10 4.86
C SER A 5 -9.20 4.10 5.05
N LEU A 6 -9.03 5.07 4.15
CA LEU A 6 -7.86 5.95 4.16
C LEU A 6 -7.85 7.02 5.26
N LEU A 7 -9.01 7.49 5.71
CA LEU A 7 -9.08 8.38 6.89
C LEU A 7 -8.68 7.63 8.17
N LYS A 8 -9.07 6.35 8.28
CA LYS A 8 -8.64 5.50 9.39
C LYS A 8 -7.13 5.24 9.36
N LEU A 9 -6.54 5.16 8.18
CA LEU A 9 -5.10 5.09 8.00
C LEU A 9 -4.42 6.37 8.51
N ILE A 10 -4.85 7.55 8.05
CA ILE A 10 -4.29 8.83 8.53
C ILE A 10 -4.39 8.92 10.06
N TYR A 11 -5.57 8.63 10.61
CA TYR A 11 -5.78 8.62 12.07
C TYR A 11 -4.87 7.62 12.80
N LEU A 12 -4.60 6.44 12.22
CA LEU A 12 -3.65 5.48 12.79
C LEU A 12 -2.24 6.07 12.90
N GLY A 13 -1.78 6.76 11.85
CA GLY A 13 -0.47 7.43 11.84
C GLY A 13 -0.39 8.55 12.87
N GLU A 14 -1.40 9.42 12.92
CA GLU A 14 -1.49 10.51 13.89
C GLU A 14 -1.53 10.00 15.33
N ARG A 15 -2.36 8.99 15.61
CA ARG A 15 -2.49 8.39 16.94
C ARG A 15 -1.19 7.73 17.36
N PHE A 16 -0.53 6.98 16.47
CA PHE A 16 0.77 6.38 16.76
C PHE A 16 1.80 7.44 17.10
N LEU A 17 1.90 8.52 16.30
CA LEU A 17 2.83 9.61 16.58
C LEU A 17 2.52 10.30 17.92
N GLU A 18 1.25 10.51 18.25
CA GLU A 18 0.84 11.09 19.53
C GLU A 18 1.22 10.18 20.72
N GLU A 19 0.97 8.88 20.61
CA GLU A 19 1.38 7.89 21.60
C GLU A 19 2.90 7.90 21.81
N GLN A 20 3.68 7.94 20.73
CA GLN A 20 5.15 8.02 20.81
C GLN A 20 5.61 9.35 21.43
N ASN A 21 4.96 10.47 21.12
CA ASN A 21 5.33 11.77 21.68
C ASN A 21 5.05 11.90 23.17
N ARG A 22 4.10 11.13 23.72
CA ARG A 22 3.82 11.06 25.16
C ARG A 22 4.88 10.27 25.93
N LEU A 23 5.70 9.45 25.25
CA LEU A 23 6.77 8.69 25.89
C LEU A 23 8.05 9.54 26.09
N PRO A 24 8.87 9.24 27.11
CA PRO A 24 10.22 9.77 27.23
C PRO A 24 11.04 9.51 25.96
N LEU A 25 11.92 10.44 25.57
CA LEU A 25 12.71 10.35 24.33
C LEU A 25 13.40 8.99 24.12
N LYS A 26 13.93 8.37 25.18
CA LYS A 26 14.62 7.07 25.13
C LYS A 26 13.70 5.87 24.84
N LEU A 27 12.40 6.03 25.03
CA LEU A 27 11.37 5.01 24.84
C LEU A 27 10.57 5.19 23.55
N ARG A 28 10.75 6.31 22.83
CA ARG A 28 10.07 6.54 21.56
C ARG A 28 10.60 5.61 20.47
N PHE A 29 9.70 5.23 19.56
CA PHE A 29 9.97 4.49 18.33
C PHE A 29 10.82 3.24 18.53
N LYS A 30 10.60 2.50 19.63
CA LYS A 30 11.23 1.19 19.78
C LYS A 30 10.84 0.28 18.62
N HIS A 31 11.78 -0.56 18.20
CA HIS A 31 11.60 -1.47 17.07
C HIS A 31 10.29 -2.27 17.16
N SER A 32 9.98 -2.86 18.32
CA SER A 32 8.72 -3.59 18.53
C SER A 32 7.46 -2.73 18.35
N SER A 33 7.49 -1.47 18.78
CA SER A 33 6.36 -0.54 18.59
C SER A 33 6.19 -0.16 17.12
N VAL A 34 7.29 0.06 16.41
CA VAL A 34 7.28 0.37 14.97
C VAL A 34 6.83 -0.86 14.16
N GLN A 35 7.27 -2.06 14.53
CA GLN A 35 6.82 -3.31 13.94
C GLN A 35 5.31 -3.51 14.12
N HIS A 36 4.79 -3.35 15.35
CA HIS A 36 3.35 -3.42 15.62
C HIS A 36 2.53 -2.40 14.83
N PHE A 37 3.10 -1.20 14.65
CA PHE A 37 2.51 -0.16 13.83
C PHE A 37 2.42 -0.58 12.36
N PHE A 38 3.47 -1.15 11.78
CA PHE A 38 3.45 -1.67 10.41
C PHE A 38 2.44 -2.81 10.24
N ILE A 39 2.40 -3.79 11.16
CA ILE A 39 1.38 -4.84 11.13
C ILE A 39 -0.04 -4.22 11.11
N SER A 40 -0.30 -3.28 12.03
CA SER A 40 -1.59 -2.60 12.12
C SER A 40 -1.92 -1.83 10.84
N LEU A 41 -0.93 -1.19 10.23
CA LEU A 41 -1.07 -0.44 8.98
C LEU A 41 -1.47 -1.37 7.84
N LEU A 42 -0.76 -2.48 7.67
CA LEU A 42 -1.03 -3.43 6.60
C LEU A 42 -2.44 -4.02 6.75
N SER A 43 -2.84 -4.41 7.97
CA SER A 43 -4.20 -4.88 8.23
C SER A 43 -5.29 -3.84 7.90
N LYS A 44 -4.98 -2.54 7.99
CA LYS A 44 -5.92 -1.48 7.57
C LYS A 44 -5.95 -1.29 6.06
N VAL A 45 -4.84 -1.50 5.37
CA VAL A 45 -4.82 -1.46 3.90
C VAL A 45 -5.62 -2.62 3.31
N GLN A 46 -5.62 -3.78 3.96
CA GLN A 46 -6.38 -4.95 3.49
C GLN A 46 -7.90 -4.77 3.46
N LEU A 47 -8.44 -3.83 4.24
CA LEU A 47 -9.84 -3.43 4.17
C LEU A 47 -10.26 -3.00 2.75
N VAL A 48 -9.29 -2.66 1.88
CA VAL A 48 -9.49 -2.47 0.44
C VAL A 48 -10.12 -3.73 -0.17
N PHE A 49 -9.57 -4.92 0.07
CA PHE A 49 -10.05 -6.19 -0.49
C PHE A 49 -11.35 -6.67 0.17
N GLU A 50 -11.51 -6.44 1.48
CA GLU A 50 -12.71 -6.86 2.22
C GLU A 50 -13.95 -6.02 1.88
N LYS A 51 -13.77 -4.73 1.61
CA LYS A 51 -14.89 -3.77 1.51
C LYS A 51 -15.09 -3.23 0.10
N ASN A 52 -14.23 -3.59 -0.87
CA ASN A 52 -14.48 -3.25 -2.26
C ASN A 52 -15.65 -4.07 -2.78
N ARG A 53 -16.73 -3.40 -3.20
CA ARG A 53 -17.87 -4.07 -3.82
C ARG A 53 -17.43 -4.87 -5.05
N ASP A 54 -16.51 -4.33 -5.85
CA ASP A 54 -16.02 -4.99 -7.06
C ASP A 54 -15.14 -6.20 -6.72
N CYS A 55 -14.38 -6.19 -5.62
CA CYS A 55 -13.70 -7.40 -5.13
C CYS A 55 -14.70 -8.46 -4.69
N LEU A 56 -15.76 -8.06 -3.96
CA LEU A 56 -16.78 -8.97 -3.47
C LEU A 56 -17.61 -9.63 -4.59
N LEU A 57 -17.58 -9.09 -5.81
CA LEU A 57 -18.21 -9.70 -6.99
C LEU A 57 -17.35 -10.79 -7.64
N LEU A 58 -16.06 -10.88 -7.31
CA LEU A 58 -15.16 -11.89 -7.85
C LEU A 58 -15.31 -13.22 -7.12
N SER A 59 -14.88 -14.30 -7.78
CA SER A 59 -14.81 -15.61 -7.14
C SER A 59 -13.83 -15.59 -5.96
N GLN A 60 -14.07 -16.44 -4.96
CA GLN A 60 -13.16 -16.56 -3.80
C GLN A 60 -11.72 -16.82 -4.26
N HIS A 61 -11.55 -17.75 -5.20
CA HIS A 61 -10.27 -18.09 -5.81
C HIS A 61 -9.56 -16.88 -6.43
N ASP A 62 -10.26 -16.08 -7.24
CA ASP A 62 -9.66 -14.88 -7.84
C ASP A 62 -9.33 -13.80 -6.81
N ARG A 63 -10.14 -13.68 -5.74
CA ARG A 63 -9.90 -12.73 -4.65
C ARG A 63 -8.62 -13.08 -3.88
N THR A 64 -8.42 -14.36 -3.57
CA THR A 64 -7.19 -14.85 -2.94
C THR A 64 -5.97 -14.53 -3.80
N ILE A 65 -6.01 -14.89 -5.09
CA ILE A 65 -4.90 -14.63 -6.01
C ILE A 65 -4.60 -13.14 -6.10
N LEU A 66 -5.63 -12.29 -6.21
CA LEU A 66 -5.42 -10.85 -6.25
C LEU A 66 -4.82 -10.33 -4.94
N LEU A 67 -5.31 -10.79 -3.79
CA LEU A 67 -4.79 -10.41 -2.49
C LEU A 67 -3.31 -10.79 -2.37
N GLU A 68 -2.96 -12.07 -2.49
CA GLU A 68 -1.59 -12.57 -2.35
C GLU A 68 -0.61 -11.83 -3.26
N SER A 69 -1.09 -11.42 -4.44
CA SER A 69 -0.25 -10.94 -5.50
C SER A 69 -0.15 -9.41 -5.55
N THR A 70 -1.12 -8.68 -4.98
CA THR A 70 -1.14 -7.21 -4.99
C THR A 70 -1.01 -6.58 -3.61
N VAL A 71 -1.21 -7.33 -2.51
CA VAL A 71 -1.22 -6.79 -1.15
C VAL A 71 0.04 -5.99 -0.84
N GLU A 72 1.22 -6.48 -1.21
CA GLU A 72 2.51 -5.79 -0.99
C GLU A 72 2.54 -4.41 -1.64
N TYR A 73 2.06 -4.30 -2.87
CA TYR A 73 2.00 -3.05 -3.62
C TYR A 73 1.00 -2.08 -3.01
N THR A 74 -0.23 -2.55 -2.75
CA THR A 74 -1.25 -1.74 -2.08
C THR A 74 -0.80 -1.28 -0.69
N ALA A 75 -0.21 -2.17 0.10
CA ALA A 75 0.31 -1.89 1.44
C ALA A 75 1.45 -0.88 1.40
N THR A 76 2.38 -1.04 0.47
CA THR A 76 3.54 -0.15 0.33
C THR A 76 3.07 1.26 -0.05
N ILE A 77 2.20 1.41 -1.04
CA ILE A 77 1.65 2.71 -1.45
C ILE A 77 0.81 3.34 -0.33
N GLY A 78 -0.08 2.55 0.30
CA GLY A 78 -0.91 3.02 1.41
C GLY A 78 -0.06 3.43 2.62
N GLY A 79 1.02 2.69 2.87
CA GLY A 79 2.00 2.96 3.92
C GLY A 79 2.79 4.23 3.63
N MET A 80 3.35 4.38 2.43
CA MET A 80 4.06 5.59 2.02
C MET A 80 3.19 6.84 2.16
N PHE A 81 1.92 6.76 1.72
CA PHE A 81 0.96 7.85 1.90
C PHE A 81 0.80 8.23 3.38
N LEU A 82 0.58 7.24 4.24
CA LEU A 82 0.41 7.46 5.68
C LEU A 82 1.67 8.02 6.33
N LEU A 83 2.83 7.46 6.04
CA LEU A 83 4.13 7.90 6.57
C LEU A 83 4.41 9.36 6.18
N CYS A 84 4.05 9.75 4.96
CA CYS A 84 4.14 11.13 4.48
C CYS A 84 3.18 12.06 5.25
N GLN A 85 1.90 11.70 5.35
CA GLN A 85 0.90 12.52 6.06
C GLN A 85 1.24 12.71 7.54
N ALA A 86 1.69 11.64 8.20
CA ALA A 86 2.08 11.68 9.61
C ALA A 86 3.50 12.22 9.83
N ARG A 87 4.25 12.55 8.77
CA ARG A 87 5.65 13.01 8.83
C ARG A 87 6.57 12.08 9.64
N LEU A 88 6.30 10.79 9.65
CA LEU A 88 7.04 9.82 10.46
C LEU A 88 8.48 9.65 9.99
N LEU A 89 8.74 9.86 8.69
CA LEU A 89 10.08 9.76 8.12
C LEU A 89 11.00 10.95 8.44
N ASP A 90 10.45 12.03 9.02
CA ASP A 90 11.23 13.16 9.51
C ASP A 90 11.92 12.83 10.85
N ASP A 91 11.43 11.82 11.58
CA ASP A 91 12.02 11.37 12.85
C ASP A 91 13.10 10.30 12.61
N LEU A 92 14.34 10.62 12.97
CA LEU A 92 15.48 9.73 12.79
C LEU A 92 15.36 8.41 13.57
N SER A 93 14.69 8.42 14.74
CA SER A 93 14.51 7.23 15.56
C SER A 93 13.50 6.28 14.93
N PHE A 94 12.42 6.84 14.37
CA PHE A 94 11.48 6.06 13.56
C PHE A 94 12.18 5.44 12.35
N VAL A 95 12.93 6.25 11.59
CA VAL A 95 13.68 5.79 10.41
C VAL A 95 14.60 4.62 10.77
N LYS A 96 15.43 4.74 11.82
CA LYS A 96 16.33 3.66 12.25
C LYS A 96 15.59 2.37 12.60
N SER A 97 14.45 2.47 13.29
CA SER A 97 13.65 1.30 13.63
C SER A 97 12.99 0.67 12.40
N ALA A 98 12.59 1.47 11.41
CA ALA A 98 12.03 0.99 10.15
C ALA A 98 13.10 0.34 9.25
N GLU A 99 14.33 0.86 9.23
CA GLU A 99 15.46 0.26 8.50
C GLU A 99 15.77 -1.17 8.98
N MET A 100 15.52 -1.48 10.26
CA MET A 100 15.65 -2.84 10.80
C MET A 100 14.61 -3.81 10.25
N ILE A 101 13.47 -3.31 9.77
CA ILE A 101 12.36 -4.13 9.23
C ILE A 101 12.50 -4.30 7.71
N PHE A 102 12.80 -3.22 6.98
CA PHE A 102 12.73 -3.19 5.51
C PHE A 102 14.08 -3.11 4.80
N GLN A 103 15.20 -3.07 5.54
CA GLN A 103 16.53 -2.65 5.06
C GLN A 103 16.69 -1.14 4.82
N PRO A 104 17.91 -0.59 5.01
CA PRO A 104 18.20 0.80 4.69
C PRO A 104 17.96 1.18 3.22
N SER A 105 18.25 0.29 2.26
CA SER A 105 18.07 0.57 0.83
C SER A 105 16.60 0.84 0.48
N ALA A 106 15.69 0.02 1.00
CA ALA A 106 14.25 0.21 0.80
C ALA A 106 13.76 1.55 1.39
N ILE A 107 14.24 1.95 2.57
CA ILE A 107 13.87 3.23 3.18
C ILE A 107 14.37 4.42 2.35
N VAL A 108 15.56 4.32 1.76
CA VAL A 108 16.07 5.35 0.84
C VAL A 108 15.16 5.44 -0.39
N CYS A 109 14.75 4.31 -0.98
CA CYS A 109 13.81 4.30 -2.10
C CYS A 109 12.46 4.91 -1.71
N ILE A 110 11.92 4.55 -0.54
CA ILE A 110 10.66 5.09 0.01
C ILE A 110 10.71 6.62 0.13
N LYS A 111 11.80 7.17 0.68
CA LYS A 111 11.95 8.65 0.80
C LYS A 111 11.93 9.34 -0.57
N ARG A 112 12.63 8.80 -1.57
CA ARG A 112 12.63 9.36 -2.94
C ARG A 112 11.23 9.35 -3.58
N VAL A 113 10.42 8.33 -3.28
CA VAL A 113 9.04 8.22 -3.80
C VAL A 113 8.14 9.24 -3.12
N ILE A 114 8.24 9.37 -1.79
CA ILE A 114 7.39 10.25 -0.99
C ILE A 114 7.54 11.72 -1.40
N ASP A 115 8.76 12.18 -1.73
CA ASP A 115 9.01 13.54 -2.21
C ASP A 115 8.25 13.89 -3.50
N ARG A 116 7.78 12.88 -4.24
CA ARG A 116 7.07 13.01 -5.52
C ARG A 116 5.61 12.58 -5.43
N PHE A 117 5.17 12.16 -4.25
CA PHE A 117 3.87 11.54 -4.04
C PHE A 117 2.78 12.59 -3.93
N ASP A 118 1.62 12.33 -4.54
CA ASP A 118 0.48 13.24 -4.46
C ASP A 118 -0.20 13.08 -3.08
N SER A 119 -0.41 14.18 -2.38
CA SER A 119 -1.09 14.19 -1.08
C SER A 119 -2.62 14.09 -1.21
N ASP A 120 -3.16 14.06 -2.43
CA ASP A 120 -4.59 13.98 -2.66
C ASP A 120 -5.20 12.62 -2.25
N VAL A 121 -5.96 12.62 -1.16
CA VAL A 121 -6.60 11.43 -0.59
C VAL A 121 -7.50 10.70 -1.60
N THR A 122 -8.23 11.42 -2.46
CA THR A 122 -9.16 10.81 -3.42
C THR A 122 -8.39 10.12 -4.53
N PHE A 123 -7.35 10.76 -5.03
CA PHE A 123 -6.48 10.17 -6.03
C PHE A 123 -5.81 8.91 -5.49
N ILE A 124 -5.27 8.95 -4.26
CA ILE A 124 -4.66 7.77 -3.63
C ILE A 124 -5.66 6.63 -3.44
N LYS A 125 -6.94 6.89 -3.10
CA LYS A 125 -7.99 5.86 -3.08
C LYS A 125 -8.11 5.14 -4.41
N LEU A 126 -8.10 5.91 -5.51
CA LEU A 126 -8.19 5.35 -6.86
C LEU A 126 -6.94 4.54 -7.20
N ILE A 127 -5.75 4.99 -6.79
CA ILE A 127 -4.51 4.25 -7.03
C ILE A 127 -4.50 2.92 -6.29
N LEU A 128 -4.90 2.90 -5.02
CA LEU A 128 -5.02 1.66 -4.26
C LEU A 128 -6.01 0.69 -4.90
N ALA A 129 -7.12 1.19 -5.45
CA ALA A 129 -8.06 0.36 -6.19
C ALA A 129 -7.43 -0.19 -7.49
N ILE A 130 -6.76 0.64 -8.29
CA ILE A 130 -6.05 0.19 -9.51
C ILE A 130 -5.04 -0.90 -9.18
N LEU A 131 -4.30 -0.75 -8.07
CA LEU A 131 -3.31 -1.73 -7.63
C LEU A 131 -3.93 -3.03 -7.14
N ALA A 132 -5.04 -2.96 -6.38
CA ALA A 132 -5.74 -4.14 -5.88
C ALA A 132 -6.29 -5.06 -6.98
N PHE A 133 -6.56 -4.51 -8.17
CA PHE A 133 -6.99 -5.28 -9.35
C PHE A 133 -5.89 -5.41 -10.40
N SER A 134 -4.64 -5.09 -10.06
CA SER A 134 -3.52 -5.15 -10.99
C SER A 134 -3.01 -6.57 -11.17
N THR A 135 -2.62 -6.90 -12.40
CA THR A 135 -1.91 -8.14 -12.71
C THR A 135 -0.38 -7.95 -12.62
N ILE A 136 0.10 -7.02 -11.77
CA ILE A 136 1.53 -6.65 -11.67
C ILE A 136 2.40 -7.79 -11.12
N SER A 137 1.83 -8.67 -10.33
CA SER A 137 2.50 -9.83 -9.73
C SER A 137 3.03 -10.85 -10.73
N TYR A 138 2.51 -10.88 -11.96
CA TYR A 138 3.07 -11.69 -13.04
C TYR A 138 4.47 -11.24 -13.46
N THR A 139 4.97 -10.11 -12.95
CA THR A 139 6.32 -9.60 -13.24
C THR A 139 7.33 -9.81 -12.10
N VAL A 140 6.87 -10.11 -10.89
CA VAL A 140 7.75 -10.45 -9.75
C VAL A 140 7.97 -11.96 -9.76
N TYR A 141 9.22 -12.39 -9.94
CA TYR A 141 9.61 -13.81 -10.01
C TYR A 141 9.46 -14.52 -8.64
N ARG A 142 8.24 -14.66 -8.10
CA ARG A 142 7.97 -15.62 -7.02
C ARG A 142 8.00 -17.03 -7.64
N LYS A 143 8.86 -17.89 -7.08
CA LYS A 143 9.24 -19.17 -7.68
C LYS A 143 8.13 -20.24 -7.68
N ASN A 144 7.02 -20.04 -6.97
CA ASN A 144 5.98 -21.04 -6.83
C ASN A 144 4.64 -20.36 -6.57
N THR A 145 3.76 -20.38 -7.57
CA THR A 145 2.27 -20.41 -7.54
C THR A 145 1.72 -19.69 -8.78
N GLN A 146 1.82 -20.33 -9.95
CA GLN A 146 0.97 -19.92 -11.09
C GLN A 146 -0.46 -20.41 -10.85
N SER A 147 -1.14 -19.77 -9.90
CA SER A 147 -2.58 -19.85 -9.79
C SER A 147 -3.17 -18.88 -10.84
N ASN A 148 -3.83 -19.45 -11.84
CA ASN A 148 -4.41 -18.65 -12.92
C ASN A 148 -5.72 -18.02 -12.45
N LEU A 149 -5.89 -16.73 -12.74
CA LEU A 149 -7.16 -16.03 -12.59
C LEU A 149 -8.21 -16.65 -13.52
N THR A 150 -9.34 -17.03 -12.96
CA THR A 150 -10.44 -17.65 -13.72
C THR A 150 -11.19 -16.63 -14.57
N ASN A 151 -11.29 -15.38 -14.10
CA ASN A 151 -11.98 -14.30 -14.82
C ASN A 151 -11.11 -13.04 -14.97
N ILE A 152 -9.96 -13.19 -15.62
CA ILE A 152 -9.04 -12.08 -15.91
C ILE A 152 -9.72 -10.91 -16.64
N LYS A 153 -10.69 -11.18 -17.52
CA LYS A 153 -11.40 -10.15 -18.27
C LYS A 153 -12.21 -9.23 -17.35
N ALA A 154 -12.92 -9.79 -16.37
CA ALA A 154 -13.67 -8.97 -15.41
C ALA A 154 -12.73 -8.14 -14.54
N ILE A 155 -11.61 -8.72 -14.10
CA ILE A 155 -10.60 -8.03 -13.28
C ILE A 155 -10.00 -6.84 -14.02
N LEU A 156 -9.55 -7.04 -15.27
CA LEU A 156 -9.03 -5.97 -16.11
C LEU A 156 -10.09 -4.90 -16.37
N SER A 157 -11.35 -5.29 -16.59
CA SER A 157 -12.44 -4.31 -16.76
C SER A 157 -12.66 -3.45 -15.51
N ILE A 158 -12.50 -4.01 -14.31
CA ILE A 158 -12.58 -3.25 -13.04
C ILE A 158 -11.37 -2.31 -12.92
N GLN A 159 -10.16 -2.80 -13.21
CA GLN A 159 -8.94 -2.00 -13.17
C GLN A 159 -9.01 -0.82 -14.16
N ASP A 160 -9.49 -1.05 -15.39
CA ASP A 160 -9.68 -0.03 -16.42
C ASP A 160 -10.69 1.03 -15.98
N MET A 161 -11.80 0.61 -15.35
CA MET A 161 -12.78 1.53 -14.79
C MET A 161 -12.15 2.47 -13.74
N TYR A 162 -11.36 1.93 -12.80
CA TYR A 162 -10.67 2.77 -11.81
C TYR A 162 -9.60 3.67 -12.45
N THR A 163 -8.94 3.21 -13.50
CA THR A 163 -7.94 3.98 -14.26
C THR A 163 -8.59 5.16 -15.00
N ASP A 164 -9.71 4.93 -15.70
CA ASP A 164 -10.48 6.00 -16.35
C ASP A 164 -11.02 7.00 -15.32
N LEU A 165 -11.52 6.51 -14.17
CA LEU A 165 -11.99 7.38 -13.10
C LEU A 165 -10.86 8.24 -12.51
N ALA A 166 -9.67 7.67 -12.30
CA ALA A 166 -8.48 8.40 -11.85
C ALA A 166 -8.06 9.48 -12.85
N TRP A 167 -8.05 9.14 -14.15
CA TRP A 167 -7.74 10.08 -15.21
C TRP A 167 -8.73 11.24 -15.27
N ARG A 168 -10.04 10.94 -15.29
CA ARG A 168 -11.09 11.97 -15.29
C ARG A 168 -11.03 12.84 -14.04
N TYR A 169 -10.75 12.26 -12.88
CA TYR A 169 -10.57 13.01 -11.64
C TYR A 169 -9.45 14.03 -11.75
N LEU A 170 -8.28 13.62 -12.27
CA LEU A 170 -7.15 14.51 -12.48
C LEU A 170 -7.48 15.64 -13.46
N LEU A 171 -8.12 15.31 -14.58
CA LEU A 171 -8.55 16.30 -15.58
C LEU A 171 -9.51 17.32 -14.97
N TYR A 172 -10.51 16.85 -14.22
CA TYR A 172 -11.49 17.71 -13.55
C TYR A 172 -10.84 18.62 -12.51
N LYS A 173 -9.96 18.07 -11.67
CA LYS A 173 -9.40 18.81 -10.52
C LYS A 173 -8.24 19.74 -10.89
N TYR A 174 -7.37 19.32 -11.80
CA TYR A 174 -6.10 19.99 -12.06
C TYR A 174 -5.97 20.54 -13.48
N GLY A 175 -6.89 20.18 -14.39
CA GLY A 175 -6.79 20.50 -15.81
C GLY A 175 -5.77 19.62 -16.55
N HIS A 176 -5.78 19.71 -17.88
CA HIS A 176 -5.06 18.78 -18.76
C HIS A 176 -3.54 18.69 -18.48
N HIS A 177 -2.84 19.82 -18.44
CA HIS A 177 -1.39 19.84 -18.30
C HIS A 177 -0.92 19.21 -16.97
N GLN A 178 -1.54 19.61 -15.86
CA GLN A 178 -1.20 19.08 -14.54
C GLN A 178 -1.64 17.62 -14.38
N ALA A 179 -2.76 17.22 -14.99
CA ALA A 179 -3.20 15.82 -15.01
C ALA A 179 -2.15 14.91 -15.65
N VAL A 180 -1.59 15.30 -16.81
CA VAL A 180 -0.52 14.56 -17.48
C VAL A 180 0.72 14.43 -16.58
N ILE A 181 1.15 15.52 -15.94
CA ILE A 181 2.32 15.51 -15.03
C ILE A 181 2.08 14.57 -13.86
N ARG A 182 0.94 14.69 -13.17
CA ARG A 182 0.61 13.87 -12.00
C ARG A 182 0.48 12.39 -12.36
N PHE A 183 -0.17 12.07 -13.47
CA PHE A 183 -0.28 10.70 -13.95
C PHE A 183 1.08 10.10 -14.34
N SER A 184 1.94 10.88 -14.99
CA SER A 184 3.31 10.44 -15.33
C SER A 184 4.16 10.21 -14.08
N ASN A 185 4.01 11.06 -13.07
CA ASN A 185 4.70 10.91 -11.79
C ASN A 185 4.21 9.69 -11.02
N LEU A 186 2.91 9.39 -11.07
CA LEU A 186 2.36 8.15 -10.53
C LEU A 186 3.05 6.93 -11.16
N LEU A 187 3.13 6.86 -12.49
CA LEU A 187 3.78 5.72 -13.16
C LEU A 187 5.24 5.55 -12.70
N ARG A 188 5.99 6.65 -12.58
CA ARG A 188 7.35 6.62 -12.02
C ARG A 188 7.37 6.14 -10.57
N CYS A 189 6.43 6.60 -9.74
CA CYS A 189 6.32 6.15 -8.35
C CYS A 189 6.06 4.64 -8.29
N LEU A 190 5.19 4.10 -9.15
CA LEU A 190 4.91 2.67 -9.20
C LEU A 190 6.15 1.84 -9.54
N PHE A 191 6.98 2.27 -10.49
CA PHE A 191 8.25 1.60 -10.78
C PHE A 191 9.23 1.64 -9.61
N SER A 192 9.37 2.79 -8.94
CA SER A 192 10.22 2.90 -7.76
C SER A 192 9.69 2.10 -6.56
N VAL A 193 8.38 1.88 -6.49
CA VAL A 193 7.77 0.99 -5.48
C VAL A 193 8.09 -0.46 -5.77
N SER A 194 8.06 -0.89 -7.03
CA SER A 194 8.56 -2.22 -7.41
C SER A 194 10.01 -2.42 -6.97
N GLU A 195 10.88 -1.45 -7.22
CA GLU A 195 12.28 -1.48 -6.74
C GLU A 195 12.36 -1.59 -5.22
N ALA A 196 11.60 -0.77 -4.48
CA ALA A 196 11.58 -0.81 -3.02
C ALA A 196 11.06 -2.14 -2.45
N ILE A 197 10.10 -2.78 -3.10
CA ILE A 197 9.57 -4.09 -2.69
C ILE A 197 10.62 -5.19 -2.92
N VAL A 198 11.31 -5.17 -4.06
CA VAL A 198 12.40 -6.12 -4.36
C VAL A 198 13.51 -6.02 -3.30
N GLU A 199 13.91 -4.80 -2.95
CA GLU A 199 14.89 -4.56 -1.87
C GLU A 199 14.37 -5.02 -0.50
N ALA A 200 13.09 -4.76 -0.20
CA ALA A 200 12.48 -5.16 1.07
C ALA A 200 12.32 -6.68 1.20
N HIS A 201 12.16 -7.42 0.10
CA HIS A 201 12.12 -8.89 0.11
C HIS A 201 13.44 -9.54 0.54
N GLU A 202 14.55 -8.81 0.53
CA GLU A 202 15.79 -9.28 1.15
C GLU A 202 15.71 -9.30 2.69
N ALA A 203 14.70 -8.66 3.28
CA ALA A 203 14.45 -8.65 4.72
C ALA A 203 13.40 -9.70 5.13
N GLN A 204 13.82 -10.74 5.85
CA GLN A 204 12.91 -11.79 6.35
C GLN A 204 11.77 -11.23 7.20
N GLN A 205 12.03 -10.20 8.01
CA GLN A 205 10.98 -9.58 8.84
C GLN A 205 9.86 -8.95 8.00
N PHE A 206 10.18 -8.40 6.84
CA PHE A 206 9.17 -7.85 5.94
C PHE A 206 8.30 -8.96 5.36
N THR A 207 8.91 -10.05 4.88
CA THR A 207 8.16 -11.20 4.35
C THR A 207 7.26 -11.83 5.41
N ASP A 208 7.77 -12.00 6.64
CA ASP A 208 6.98 -12.56 7.76
C ASP A 208 5.75 -11.70 8.09
N ILE A 209 5.91 -10.37 8.06
CA ILE A 209 4.80 -9.44 8.27
C ILE A 209 3.77 -9.54 7.13
N ILE A 210 4.20 -9.64 5.88
CA ILE A 210 3.29 -9.78 4.74
C ILE A 210 2.50 -11.08 4.83
N ASP A 211 3.18 -12.21 5.08
CA ASP A 211 2.56 -13.53 5.14
C ASP A 211 1.54 -13.63 6.28
N TYR A 212 1.89 -13.15 7.49
CA TYR A 212 0.94 -13.06 8.62
C TYR A 212 -0.31 -12.27 8.26
N VAL A 213 -0.12 -11.16 7.55
CA VAL A 213 -1.20 -10.26 7.21
C VAL A 213 -2.09 -10.87 6.12
N VAL A 214 -1.53 -11.55 5.11
CA VAL A 214 -2.28 -12.33 4.11
C VAL A 214 -3.14 -13.39 4.78
N GLU A 215 -2.57 -14.22 5.66
CA GLU A 215 -3.27 -15.29 6.39
C GLU A 215 -4.48 -14.75 7.16
N GLN A 216 -4.30 -13.66 7.92
CA GLN A 216 -5.39 -13.02 8.66
C GLN A 216 -6.51 -12.48 7.77
N THR A 217 -6.20 -12.00 6.57
CA THR A 217 -7.24 -11.53 5.65
C THR A 217 -7.96 -12.69 5.00
N GLU A 218 -7.25 -13.74 4.63
CA GLU A 218 -7.88 -14.95 4.14
C GLU A 218 -8.92 -15.47 5.14
N GLU A 219 -8.56 -15.61 6.41
CA GLU A 219 -9.52 -15.95 7.49
C GLU A 219 -10.74 -15.01 7.49
N ALA A 220 -10.53 -13.70 7.51
CA ALA A 220 -11.61 -12.72 7.56
C ALA A 220 -12.47 -12.65 6.28
N LEU A 221 -11.96 -13.11 5.13
CA LEU A 221 -12.71 -13.17 3.88
C LEU A 221 -13.56 -14.43 3.76
N PHE A 222 -13.26 -15.45 4.56
CA PHE A 222 -13.83 -16.79 4.42
C PHE A 222 -14.71 -17.21 5.61
N ASP A 223 -14.76 -16.41 6.68
CA ASP A 223 -15.78 -16.43 7.74
C ASP A 223 -17.08 -15.67 7.36
#